data_AF-J6JDV1-F1
#
_entry.id   AF-J6JDV1-F1
#
_cell.length_a   1.000
_cell.length_b   1.000
_cell.length_c   1.000
_cell.angle_alpha   90.00
_cell.angle_beta   90.00
_cell.angle_gamma   90.00
#
_symmetry.space_group_name_H-M   'P 1'
#
loop_
_entity.id
_entity.type
_entity.pdbx_description
1 polymer ?
#
loop_
_entity_poly.entity_id
_entity_poly.type
_entity_poly.pdbx_seq_one_letter_code
_entity_poly.pdbx_strand_id
1 'polypeptide(L)'
;MAKQSKAQKDTMERVMHEFEHGELKMRGGRTVKNPKQAIAIGLQEAGASKDRSRSQNRRSLQRTKRKERRGETARAAAEGRRNDPTANPDKKTRAALYAEARRRDIPGRSKMNRDELARALGR
;
A
#
# COMPACT_ATOMS: atom_id res chain seq x y z
N MET A 1 26.17 17.26 3.38
CA MET A 1 25.04 17.05 2.45
C MET A 1 23.78 17.64 3.06
N ALA A 2 22.90 18.26 2.27
CA ALA A 2 21.60 18.69 2.79
C ALA A 2 20.81 17.45 3.26
N LYS A 3 20.29 17.47 4.48
CA LYS A 3 19.45 16.39 5.01
C LYS A 3 18.15 16.33 4.21
N GLN A 4 17.69 15.12 3.87
CA GLN A 4 16.39 14.94 3.21
C GLN A 4 15.27 15.48 4.10
N SER A 5 14.31 16.17 3.50
CA SER A 5 13.11 16.65 4.19
C SER A 5 12.17 15.47 4.54
N LYS A 6 11.25 15.68 5.50
CA LYS A 6 10.26 14.66 5.91
C LYS A 6 9.48 14.13 4.71
N ALA A 7 9.01 15.02 3.84
CA ALA A 7 8.26 14.64 2.63
C ALA A 7 9.04 13.71 1.69
N GLN A 8 10.37 13.87 1.61
CA GLN A 8 11.25 13.03 0.80
C GLN A 8 11.48 11.67 1.45
N LYS A 9 11.65 11.65 2.78
CA LYS A 9 11.75 10.40 3.56
C LYS A 9 10.48 9.56 3.43
N ASP A 10 9.32 10.19 3.49
CA ASP A 10 8.03 9.48 3.42
C ASP A 10 7.80 8.83 2.04
N THR A 11 8.23 9.52 0.98
CA THR A 11 8.21 8.95 -0.36
C THR A 11 9.20 7.79 -0.49
N MET A 12 10.40 7.91 0.09
CA MET A 12 11.37 6.82 0.11
C MET A 12 10.84 5.60 0.86
N GLU A 13 10.29 5.81 2.05
CA GLU A 13 9.67 4.77 2.89
C GLU A 13 8.56 4.05 2.13
N ARG A 14 7.65 4.80 1.48
CA ARG A 14 6.59 4.21 0.65
C ARG A 14 7.16 3.34 -0.47
N VAL A 15 8.14 3.83 -1.22
CA VAL A 15 8.73 3.08 -2.33
C VAL A 15 9.41 1.80 -1.83
N MET A 16 10.11 1.88 -0.69
CA MET A 16 10.75 0.70 -0.10
C MET A 16 9.72 -0.30 0.43
N HIS A 17 8.61 0.16 0.99
CA HIS A 17 7.49 -0.70 1.36
C HIS A 17 6.89 -1.39 0.12
N GLU A 18 6.65 -0.66 -0.98
CA GLU A 18 6.20 -1.27 -2.24
C GLU A 18 7.20 -2.31 -2.78
N PHE A 19 8.50 -2.07 -2.61
CA PHE A 19 9.52 -3.05 -2.98
C PHE A 19 9.47 -4.30 -2.10
N GLU A 20 9.38 -4.13 -0.79
CA GLU A 20 9.29 -5.22 0.19
C GLU A 20 8.10 -6.15 -0.09
N HIS A 21 6.95 -5.57 -0.49
CA HIS A 21 5.76 -6.34 -0.87
C HIS A 21 5.76 -6.85 -2.32
N GLY A 22 6.83 -6.60 -3.10
CA GLY A 22 6.91 -7.02 -4.51
C GLY A 22 5.94 -6.27 -5.44
N GLU A 23 5.50 -5.09 -5.02
CA GLU A 23 4.51 -4.25 -5.70
C GLU A 23 5.18 -3.17 -6.56
N LEU A 24 6.42 -2.79 -6.26
CA LEU A 24 7.17 -1.79 -7.02
C LEU A 24 7.41 -2.25 -8.46
N LYS A 25 6.98 -1.44 -9.45
CA LYS A 25 7.08 -1.78 -10.88
C LYS A 25 8.08 -0.91 -11.63
N MET A 26 8.76 -1.53 -12.59
CA MET A 26 9.55 -0.85 -13.62
C MET A 26 8.65 -0.32 -14.74
N ARG A 27 9.22 0.57 -15.55
CA ARG A 27 8.63 0.94 -16.85
C ARG A 27 8.47 -0.34 -17.70
N GLY A 28 7.23 -0.63 -18.11
CA GLY A 28 6.86 -1.89 -18.79
C GLY A 28 6.24 -2.96 -17.88
N GLY A 29 5.93 -2.65 -16.61
CA GLY A 29 5.09 -3.50 -15.76
C GLY A 29 5.81 -4.64 -15.02
N ARG A 30 7.10 -4.86 -15.29
CA ARG A 30 7.91 -5.86 -14.56
C ARG A 30 8.15 -5.43 -13.11
N THR A 31 8.01 -6.35 -12.16
CA THR A 31 8.34 -6.08 -10.74
C THR A 31 9.84 -5.83 -10.54
N VAL A 32 10.18 -4.85 -9.72
CA VAL A 32 11.55 -4.58 -9.30
C VAL A 32 11.99 -5.65 -8.30
N LYS A 33 13.05 -6.39 -8.64
CA LYS A 33 13.64 -7.42 -7.76
C LYS A 33 14.95 -6.99 -7.10
N ASN A 34 15.63 -5.99 -7.65
CA ASN A 34 16.95 -5.56 -7.17
C ASN A 34 16.80 -4.41 -6.16
N PRO A 35 17.29 -4.56 -4.90
CA PRO A 35 17.23 -3.50 -3.89
C PRO A 35 17.92 -2.20 -4.32
N LYS A 36 19.06 -2.28 -5.03
CA LYS A 36 19.78 -1.09 -5.52
C LYS A 36 18.93 -0.28 -6.49
N GLN A 37 18.15 -0.96 -7.31
CA GLN A 37 17.24 -0.33 -8.25
C GLN A 37 16.04 0.29 -7.53
N ALA A 38 15.50 -0.37 -6.50
CA ALA A 38 14.45 0.19 -5.67
C ALA A 38 14.90 1.49 -4.98
N ILE A 39 16.12 1.51 -4.43
CA ILE A 39 16.74 2.70 -3.85
C ILE A 39 16.87 3.82 -4.90
N ALA A 40 17.34 3.49 -6.11
CA ALA A 40 17.46 4.48 -7.19
C ALA A 40 16.11 5.08 -7.59
N ILE A 41 15.06 4.25 -7.69
CA ILE A 41 13.69 4.69 -7.95
C ILE A 41 13.19 5.58 -6.80
N GLY A 42 13.40 5.18 -5.54
CA GLY A 42 13.00 5.94 -4.36
C GLY A 42 13.66 7.31 -4.30
N LEU A 43 14.98 7.39 -4.54
CA LEU A 43 15.71 8.65 -4.61
C LEU A 43 15.21 9.55 -5.75
N GLN A 44 14.86 8.97 -6.89
CA GLN A 44 14.29 9.69 -8.01
C GLN A 44 12.89 10.22 -7.72
N GLU A 45 12.02 9.38 -7.14
CA GLU A 45 10.64 9.75 -6.78
C GLU A 45 10.59 10.79 -5.67
N ALA A 46 11.49 10.69 -4.68
CA ALA A 46 11.67 11.66 -3.61
C ALA A 46 12.36 12.95 -4.07
N GLY A 47 12.82 13.04 -5.32
CA GLY A 47 13.57 14.21 -5.80
C GLY A 47 14.86 14.46 -5.00
N ALA A 48 15.54 13.39 -4.62
CA ALA A 48 16.80 13.41 -3.87
C ALA A 48 17.97 12.78 -4.65
N SER A 49 17.78 12.51 -5.94
CA SER A 49 18.85 11.96 -6.80
C SER A 49 19.96 13.00 -7.00
N LYS A 50 21.20 12.54 -6.86
CA LYS A 50 22.41 13.35 -7.11
C LYS A 50 22.67 13.56 -8.61
N ASP A 51 22.14 12.68 -9.45
CA ASP A 51 22.38 12.68 -10.90
C ASP A 51 21.41 13.59 -11.67
N ARG A 52 20.56 14.33 -10.95
CA ARG A 52 19.53 15.23 -11.51
C ARG A 52 19.67 16.64 -11.00
N SER A 53 19.26 17.60 -11.82
CA SER A 53 19.23 19.00 -11.41
C SER A 53 18.17 19.24 -10.31
N ARG A 54 18.34 20.32 -9.54
CA ARG A 54 17.37 20.71 -8.49
C ARG A 54 15.95 20.91 -9.04
N SER A 55 15.82 21.46 -10.25
CA SER A 55 14.52 21.68 -10.90
C SER A 55 13.86 20.36 -11.32
N GLN A 56 14.63 19.41 -11.85
CA GLN A 56 14.16 18.07 -12.18
C GLN A 56 13.71 17.32 -10.92
N ASN A 57 14.51 17.38 -9.86
CA ASN A 57 14.18 16.78 -8.56
C ASN A 57 12.90 17.34 -7.95
N ARG A 58 12.73 18.68 -7.97
CA ARG A 58 11.50 19.32 -7.50
C ARG A 58 10.28 18.89 -8.31
N ARG A 59 10.41 18.81 -9.64
CA ARG A 59 9.35 18.34 -10.53
C ARG A 59 8.99 16.88 -10.28
N SER A 60 9.99 16.02 -10.08
CA SER A 60 9.77 14.60 -9.74
C SER A 60 9.01 14.47 -8.42
N LEU A 61 9.46 15.14 -7.36
CA LEU A 61 8.80 15.11 -6.05
C LEU A 61 7.34 15.60 -6.14
N GLN A 62 7.09 16.73 -6.82
CA GLN A 62 5.73 17.25 -7.01
C GLN A 62 4.83 16.26 -7.76
N ARG A 63 5.35 15.63 -8.82
CA ARG A 63 4.62 14.61 -9.57
C ARG A 63 4.30 13.40 -8.68
N THR A 64 5.26 12.93 -7.90
CA THR A 64 5.08 11.81 -6.96
C THR A 64 4.03 12.14 -5.91
N LYS A 65 4.11 13.31 -5.26
CA LYS A 65 3.13 13.73 -4.25
C LYS A 65 1.72 13.86 -4.82
N ARG A 66 1.57 14.32 -6.07
CA ARG A 66 0.27 14.35 -6.75
C ARG A 66 -0.29 12.93 -6.95
N LYS A 67 0.53 11.96 -7.33
CA LYS A 67 0.12 10.55 -7.46
C LYS A 67 -0.27 9.95 -6.11
N GLU A 68 0.54 10.20 -5.07
CA GLU A 68 0.28 9.76 -3.70
C GLU A 68 -1.08 10.27 -3.21
N ARG A 69 -1.37 11.56 -3.41
CA ARG A 69 -2.67 12.16 -3.04
C ARG A 69 -3.86 11.54 -3.78
N ARG A 70 -3.64 11.05 -5.00
CA ARG A 70 -4.68 10.41 -5.82
C ARG A 70 -4.84 8.91 -5.57
N GLY A 71 -3.99 8.31 -4.74
CA GLY A 71 -3.98 6.86 -4.54
C GLY A 71 -3.50 6.07 -5.76
N GLU A 72 -2.74 6.69 -6.66
CA GLU A 72 -2.22 6.04 -7.89
C GLU A 72 -0.92 5.24 -7.63
N THR A 73 -0.59 4.96 -6.37
CA THR A 73 0.63 4.22 -5.99
C THR A 73 0.37 2.72 -5.97
N ALA A 74 1.41 1.91 -6.18
CA ALA A 74 1.25 0.46 -6.15
C ALA A 74 0.76 -0.02 -4.78
N ARG A 75 1.24 0.62 -3.70
CA ARG A 75 0.75 0.40 -2.34
C ARG A 75 -0.75 0.68 -2.21
N ALA A 76 -1.23 1.82 -2.69
CA ALA A 76 -2.65 2.17 -2.60
C ALA A 76 -3.54 1.20 -3.42
N ALA A 77 -3.08 0.80 -4.61
CA ALA A 77 -3.78 -0.20 -5.42
C ALA A 77 -3.78 -1.60 -4.80
N ALA A 78 -2.69 -1.97 -4.11
CA ALA A 78 -2.58 -3.25 -3.43
C ALA A 78 -3.37 -3.26 -2.11
N GLU A 79 -3.30 -2.21 -1.31
CA GLU A 79 -4.13 -2.03 -0.12
C GLU A 79 -5.61 -2.01 -0.49
N GLY A 80 -5.99 -1.30 -1.57
CA GLY A 80 -7.34 -1.35 -2.12
C GLY A 80 -7.79 -2.78 -2.45
N ARG A 81 -6.94 -3.56 -3.13
CA ARG A 81 -7.23 -4.98 -3.41
C ARG A 81 -7.24 -5.87 -2.17
N ARG A 82 -6.37 -5.61 -1.19
CA ARG A 82 -6.33 -6.36 0.09
C ARG A 82 -7.58 -6.09 0.93
N ASN A 83 -8.12 -4.88 0.84
CA ASN A 83 -9.31 -4.45 1.56
C ASN A 83 -10.61 -4.68 0.77
N ASP A 84 -10.52 -5.04 -0.52
CA ASP A 84 -11.66 -5.39 -1.36
C ASP A 84 -12.30 -6.70 -0.84
N PRO A 85 -13.54 -6.64 -0.32
CA PRO A 85 -14.21 -7.81 0.24
C PRO A 85 -14.55 -8.89 -0.80
N THR A 86 -14.45 -8.58 -2.11
CA THR A 86 -14.68 -9.52 -3.21
C THR A 86 -13.41 -10.25 -3.64
N ALA A 87 -12.23 -9.65 -3.44
CA ALA A 87 -10.95 -10.20 -3.86
C ALA A 87 -10.44 -11.31 -2.93
N ASN A 88 -10.95 -11.39 -1.70
CA ASN A 88 -10.54 -12.38 -0.71
C ASN A 88 -11.76 -12.82 0.13
N PRO A 89 -12.61 -13.74 -0.39
CA PRO A 89 -13.85 -14.13 0.28
C PRO A 89 -13.62 -14.76 1.67
N ASP A 90 -12.43 -15.30 1.94
CA ASP A 90 -12.01 -15.85 3.23
C ASP A 90 -11.52 -14.80 4.24
N LYS A 91 -11.12 -13.61 3.79
CA LYS A 91 -10.71 -12.50 4.67
C LYS A 91 -11.80 -11.44 4.81
N LYS A 92 -13.05 -11.86 5.01
CA LYS A 92 -14.11 -10.94 5.42
C LYS A 92 -13.68 -10.18 6.68
N THR A 93 -13.89 -8.87 6.68
CA THR A 93 -13.62 -8.03 7.84
C THR A 93 -14.52 -8.47 8.99
N ARG A 94 -14.10 -8.23 10.24
CA ARG A 94 -14.93 -8.54 11.43
C ARG A 94 -16.33 -7.93 11.30
N ALA A 95 -16.43 -6.72 10.76
CA ALA A 95 -17.69 -6.03 10.51
C ALA A 95 -18.58 -6.77 9.49
N ALA A 96 -18.00 -7.26 8.39
CA ALA A 96 -18.73 -8.03 7.40
C ALA A 96 -19.23 -9.37 7.98
N LEU A 97 -18.37 -10.07 8.73
CA LEU A 97 -18.75 -11.31 9.43
C LEU A 97 -19.80 -11.03 10.51
N TYR A 98 -19.70 -9.93 11.24
CA TYR A 98 -20.70 -9.54 12.24
C TYR A 98 -22.06 -9.23 11.59
N ALA A 99 -22.08 -8.54 10.45
CA ALA A 99 -23.30 -8.26 9.71
C ALA A 99 -23.95 -9.55 9.16
N GLU A 100 -23.16 -10.49 8.64
CA GLU A 100 -23.64 -11.80 8.19
C GLU A 100 -24.15 -12.63 9.38
N ALA A 101 -23.42 -12.64 10.50
CA ALA A 101 -23.83 -13.30 11.75
C ALA A 101 -25.10 -12.70 12.35
N ARG A 102 -25.32 -11.38 12.20
CA ARG A 102 -26.58 -10.72 12.58
C ARG A 102 -27.73 -11.15 11.67
N ARG A 103 -27.50 -11.32 10.36
CA ARG A 103 -28.54 -11.79 9.43
C ARG A 103 -28.92 -13.26 9.64
N ARG A 104 -28.02 -14.07 10.19
CA ARG A 104 -28.24 -15.49 10.52
C ARG A 104 -28.58 -15.72 11.99
N ASP A 105 -28.80 -14.65 12.75
CA ASP A 105 -29.11 -14.67 14.18
C ASP A 105 -28.16 -15.54 15.03
N ILE A 106 -26.86 -15.50 14.72
CA ILE A 106 -25.84 -16.21 15.50
C ILE A 106 -25.84 -15.65 16.95
N PRO A 107 -26.11 -16.49 17.97
CA PRO A 107 -26.07 -16.05 19.36
C PRO A 107 -24.63 -15.73 19.78
N GLY A 108 -24.45 -14.78 20.70
CA GLY A 108 -23.12 -14.40 21.19
C GLY A 108 -22.23 -13.63 20.19
N ARG A 109 -22.71 -13.35 18.96
CA ARG A 109 -21.97 -12.63 17.89
C ARG A 109 -21.29 -11.32 18.32
N SER A 110 -21.84 -10.59 19.30
CA SER A 110 -21.27 -9.33 19.80
C SER A 110 -20.00 -9.54 20.63
N LYS A 111 -19.83 -10.72 21.23
CA LYS A 111 -18.64 -11.09 21.98
C LYS A 111 -17.58 -11.77 21.11
N MET A 112 -17.95 -12.23 19.92
CA MET A 112 -17.06 -12.94 19.02
C MET A 112 -16.06 -12.01 18.32
N ASN A 113 -14.82 -12.46 18.22
CA ASN A 113 -13.77 -11.86 17.40
C ASN A 113 -13.94 -12.26 15.91
N ARG A 114 -13.07 -11.75 15.03
CA ARG A 114 -13.17 -12.01 13.58
C ARG A 114 -13.18 -13.50 13.26
N ASP A 115 -12.26 -14.25 13.85
CA ASP A 115 -12.07 -15.66 13.51
C ASP A 115 -13.16 -16.53 14.14
N GLU A 116 -13.66 -16.17 15.32
CA GLU A 116 -14.83 -16.80 15.94
C GLU A 116 -16.11 -16.59 15.13
N LEU A 117 -16.31 -15.37 14.60
CA LEU A 117 -17.43 -15.08 13.69
C LEU A 117 -17.28 -15.86 12.37
N ALA A 118 -16.06 -16.02 11.84
CA ALA A 118 -15.81 -16.81 10.63
C ALA A 118 -16.17 -18.29 10.86
N ARG A 119 -15.66 -18.88 11.95
CA ARG A 119 -15.99 -20.27 12.34
C ARG A 119 -17.47 -20.47 12.57
N ALA A 120 -18.14 -19.55 13.27
CA ALA A 120 -19.58 -19.63 13.52
C ALA A 120 -20.42 -19.54 12.23
N LEU A 121 -19.87 -18.93 11.17
CA LEU A 121 -20.50 -18.82 9.85
C LEU A 121 -20.13 -19.96 8.88
N GLY A 122 -19.25 -20.88 9.29
CA GLY A 122 -18.73 -21.97 8.46
C GLY A 122 -17.78 -21.49 7.35
N ARG A 123 -16.95 -20.47 7.66
CA ARG A 123 -15.92 -19.91 6.78
C ARG A 123 -14.53 -20.29 7.29
#